data_AF-A0A6G2VQQ0-F1
#
_entry.id   AF-A0A6G2VQQ0-F1
#
_cell.length_a   1.000
_cell.length_b   1.000
_cell.length_c   1.000
_cell.angle_alpha   90.00
_cell.angle_beta   90.00
_cell.angle_gamma   90.00
#
_symmetry.space_group_name_H-M   'P 1'
#
loop_
_entity.id
_entity.type
_entity.pdbx_description
1 polymer ?
#
loop_
_entity_poly.entity_id
_entity_poly.type
_entity_poly.pdbx_seq_one_letter_code
_entity_poly.pdbx_strand_id
1 'polypeptide(L)'
;IGLIKAIDRFDLSREAEFTSFAVPYIVGEIKRFFRDTTWAVHVPRRLQEARVQLARATEELRSRLGRTPTVKELSDLMSLPEDEVREARLAANGYNSSSLDA
;
A
#
# COMPACT_ATOMS: atom_id res chain seq x y z
N ILE A 1 1.45 -20.07 4.39
CA ILE A 1 2.76 -20.62 3.92
C ILE A 1 3.92 -20.18 4.83
N GLY A 2 3.99 -18.93 5.29
CA GLY A 2 5.13 -18.48 6.09
C GLY A 2 5.36 -19.19 7.42
N LEU A 3 4.30 -19.44 8.20
CA LEU A 3 4.43 -20.23 9.44
C LEU A 3 4.87 -21.67 9.15
N ILE A 4 4.29 -22.32 8.13
CA ILE A 4 4.65 -23.68 7.72
C ILE A 4 6.14 -23.74 7.33
N LYS A 5 6.62 -22.80 6.51
CA LYS A 5 8.04 -22.70 6.14
C LYS A 5 8.97 -22.43 7.31
N ALA A 6 8.49 -21.72 8.34
CA ALA A 6 9.25 -21.49 9.56
C ALA A 6 9.36 -22.78 10.38
N ILE A 7 8.26 -23.54 10.52
CA ILE A 7 8.26 -24.85 11.18
C ILE A 7 9.23 -25.80 10.47
N ASP A 8 9.15 -25.92 9.15
CA ASP A 8 9.99 -26.83 8.35
C ASP A 8 11.49 -26.53 8.44
N ARG A 9 11.87 -25.29 8.79
CA ARG A 9 13.26 -24.82 8.80
C ARG A 9 13.81 -24.52 10.18
N PHE A 10 12.98 -24.61 11.22
CA PHE A 10 13.43 -24.32 12.57
C PHE A 10 14.24 -25.49 13.14
N ASP A 11 15.34 -25.16 13.79
CA ASP A 11 16.27 -26.13 14.35
C ASP A 11 16.30 -25.94 15.87
N LEU A 12 15.82 -26.96 16.59
CA LEU A 12 15.73 -26.98 18.06
C LEU A 12 17.10 -26.93 18.74
N SER A 13 18.19 -27.25 18.03
CA SER A 13 19.56 -27.16 18.56
C SER A 13 20.07 -25.71 18.63
N ARG A 14 19.35 -24.76 18.02
CA ARG A 14 19.67 -23.33 18.12
C ARG A 14 19.02 -22.77 19.38
N GLU A 15 19.80 -22.11 20.21
CA GLU A 15 19.35 -21.40 21.43
C GLU A 15 18.59 -20.10 21.11
N ALA A 16 17.61 -20.16 20.21
CA ALA A 16 16.78 -19.03 19.81
C ALA A 16 15.30 -19.38 19.94
N GLU A 17 14.49 -18.44 20.43
CA GLU A 17 13.05 -18.67 20.47
C GLU A 17 12.46 -18.80 19.07
N PHE A 18 11.58 -19.79 18.89
CA PHE A 18 10.89 -20.03 17.62
C PHE A 18 10.16 -18.78 17.11
N THR A 19 9.59 -17.99 18.02
CA THR A 19 8.90 -16.72 17.71
C THR A 19 9.81 -15.76 16.95
N SER A 20 11.05 -15.59 17.40
CA SER A 20 12.06 -14.72 16.77
C SER A 20 12.45 -15.20 15.38
N PHE A 21 12.38 -16.51 15.13
CA PHE A 21 12.62 -17.11 13.82
C PHE A 21 11.41 -17.05 12.89
N ALA A 22 10.21 -17.29 13.40
CA ALA A 22 8.98 -17.42 12.62
C ALA A 22 8.41 -16.07 12.15
N VAL A 23 8.55 -15.01 12.95
CA VAL A 23 8.03 -13.67 12.61
C VAL A 23 8.58 -13.16 11.27
N PRO A 24 9.90 -13.18 11.00
CA PRO A 24 10.44 -12.78 9.69
C PRO A 24 9.87 -13.59 8.51
N TYR A 25 9.67 -14.91 8.67
CA TYR A 25 9.11 -15.77 7.63
C TYR A 25 7.64 -15.45 7.35
N ILE A 26 6.83 -15.28 8.39
CA ILE A 26 5.42 -14.92 8.26
C ILE A 26 5.28 -13.54 7.61
N VAL A 27 6.01 -12.53 8.11
CA VAL A 27 5.98 -11.17 7.56
C VAL A 27 6.48 -11.15 6.12
N GLY A 28 7.56 -11.88 5.81
CA GLY A 28 8.10 -11.98 4.46
C GLY A 28 7.11 -12.60 3.47
N GLU A 29 6.32 -13.57 3.92
CA GLU A 29 5.31 -14.25 3.10
C GLU A 29 4.06 -13.41 2.90
N ILE A 30 3.65 -12.65 3.91
CA ILE A 30 2.60 -11.63 3.79
C ILE A 30 3.05 -10.55 2.79
N LYS A 31 4.25 -9.99 2.95
CA LYS A 31 4.82 -9.00 2.01
C LYS A 31 4.93 -9.54 0.60
N ARG A 32 5.37 -10.80 0.44
CA ARG A 32 5.42 -11.47 -0.86
C ARG A 32 4.03 -11.62 -1.46
N PHE A 33 3.06 -12.09 -0.69
CA PHE A 33 1.68 -12.23 -1.14
C PHE A 33 1.13 -10.90 -1.65
N PHE A 34 1.34 -9.80 -0.92
CA PHE A 34 0.96 -8.47 -1.41
C PHE A 34 1.71 -8.07 -2.68
N ARG A 35 3.03 -8.28 -2.76
CA ARG A 35 3.78 -7.98 -3.99
C ARG A 35 3.27 -8.76 -5.19
N ASP A 36 3.00 -10.06 -5.01
CA ASP A 36 2.69 -10.98 -6.09
C ASP A 36 1.17 -10.97 -6.42
N THR A 37 0.30 -10.52 -5.51
CA THR A 37 -1.18 -10.54 -5.65
C THR A 37 -1.81 -9.14 -5.73
N THR A 38 -1.22 -8.10 -5.13
CA THR A 38 -1.68 -6.70 -5.31
C THR A 38 -1.30 -6.14 -6.68
N TRP A 39 -0.44 -6.83 -7.43
CA TRP A 39 -0.17 -6.54 -8.85
C TRP A 39 -1.15 -7.28 -9.78
N ALA A 40 -2.38 -7.54 -9.30
CA ALA A 40 -3.44 -8.19 -10.09
C ALA A 40 -3.77 -7.44 -11.39
N VAL A 41 -3.39 -6.17 -11.51
CA VAL A 41 -3.38 -5.43 -12.77
C VAL A 41 -2.05 -4.72 -12.88
N HIS A 42 -1.38 -4.84 -14.02
CA HIS A 42 -0.23 -4.02 -14.38
C HIS A 42 -0.65 -2.54 -14.31
N VAL A 43 -0.48 -1.90 -13.15
CA VAL A 43 -0.89 -0.51 -12.94
C VAL A 43 -0.07 0.35 -13.89
N PRO A 44 -0.69 1.02 -14.88
CA PRO A 44 0.05 1.80 -15.85
C PRO A 44 0.91 2.83 -15.14
N ARG A 45 2.13 3.05 -15.65
CA ARG A 45 3.11 3.98 -15.07
C ARG A 45 2.50 5.35 -14.76
N ARG A 46 1.59 5.82 -15.61
CA ARG A 46 0.79 7.04 -15.46
C ARG A 46 0.06 7.13 -14.10
N LEU A 47 -0.53 6.03 -13.63
CA LEU A 47 -1.29 6.02 -12.38
C LEU A 47 -0.37 6.02 -11.13
N GLN A 48 0.84 5.45 -11.25
CA GLN A 48 1.86 5.54 -10.20
C GLN A 48 2.35 6.97 -10.03
N GLU A 49 2.59 7.67 -11.15
CA GLU A 49 2.99 9.07 -11.17
C GLU A 49 1.88 9.97 -10.62
N ALA A 50 0.63 9.73 -11.04
CA ALA A 50 -0.54 10.42 -10.51
C ALA A 50 -0.68 10.25 -8.99
N ARG A 51 -0.39 9.07 -8.43
CA ARG A 51 -0.37 8.86 -6.96
C ARG A 51 0.66 9.70 -6.24
N VAL A 52 1.89 9.77 -6.75
CA VAL A 52 2.96 10.56 -6.13
C VAL A 52 2.59 12.04 -6.17
N GLN A 53 2.02 12.50 -7.29
CA GLN A 53 1.54 13.87 -7.42
C GLN A 53 0.35 14.14 -6.49
N LEU A 54 -0.60 13.20 -6.38
CA LEU A 54 -1.77 13.31 -5.51
C LEU A 54 -1.37 13.47 -4.04
N ALA A 55 -0.38 12.71 -3.58
CA ALA A 55 0.12 12.81 -2.20
C ALA A 55 0.74 14.19 -1.92
N ARG A 56 1.53 14.72 -2.86
CA ARG A 56 2.14 16.06 -2.76
C ARG A 56 1.09 17.17 -2.79
N ALA A 57 0.16 17.10 -3.75
CA ALA A 57 -0.94 18.06 -3.89
C ALA A 57 -1.86 18.08 -2.65
N THR A 58 -2.11 16.90 -2.07
CA THR A 58 -2.90 16.79 -0.84
C THR A 58 -2.21 17.48 0.34
N GLU A 59 -0.91 17.25 0.54
CA GLU A 59 -0.17 17.91 1.63
C GLU A 59 -0.07 19.42 1.42
N GLU A 60 0.21 19.86 0.20
CA GLU A 60 0.28 21.27 -0.17
C GLU A 60 -1.03 22.01 0.13
N LEU A 61 -2.17 21.49 -0.33
CA LEU A 61 -3.46 22.10 -0.07
C LEU A 61 -3.86 21.98 1.40
N ARG A 62 -3.54 20.87 2.07
CA ARG A 62 -3.82 20.72 3.50
C ARG A 62 -3.08 21.79 4.32
N SER A 63 -1.82 22.03 3.99
CA SER A 63 -1.00 23.08 4.63
C SER A 63 -1.58 24.48 4.39
N ARG A 64 -2.06 24.77 3.17
CA ARG A 64 -2.64 26.08 2.82
C ARG A 64 -4.03 26.31 3.38
N LEU A 65 -4.89 25.30 3.35
CA LEU A 65 -6.31 25.42 3.69
C LEU A 65 -6.60 25.13 5.17
N GLY A 66 -5.66 24.48 5.88
CA GLY A 66 -5.87 24.02 7.26
C GLY A 66 -6.93 22.91 7.38
N ARG A 67 -7.33 22.29 6.26
CA ARG A 67 -8.31 21.20 6.19
C ARG A 67 -7.98 20.23 5.06
N THR A 68 -8.68 19.10 5.03
CA THR A 68 -8.58 18.17 3.90
C THR A 68 -9.08 18.84 2.61
N PRO A 69 -8.31 18.80 1.51
CA PRO A 69 -8.74 19.33 0.22
C PRO A 69 -9.82 18.45 -0.44
N THR A 70 -10.67 19.10 -1.23
CA THR A 70 -11.71 18.45 -2.04
C THR A 70 -11.13 17.88 -3.35
N VAL A 71 -11.88 17.00 -4.01
CA VAL A 71 -11.49 16.44 -5.32
C VAL A 71 -11.31 17.55 -6.36
N LYS A 72 -12.18 18.56 -6.35
CA LYS A 72 -12.09 19.70 -7.26
C LYS A 72 -10.82 20.52 -7.03
N GLU A 73 -10.49 20.83 -5.78
CA GLU A 73 -9.25 21.59 -5.46
C GLU A 73 -7.99 20.81 -5.87
N LEU A 74 -8.00 19.49 -5.72
CA LEU A 74 -6.91 18.61 -6.19
C LEU A 74 -6.84 18.55 -7.72
N SER A 75 -8.00 18.45 -8.39
CA SER A 75 -8.13 18.50 -9.86
C SER A 75 -7.52 19.78 -10.41
N ASP A 76 -7.90 20.93 -9.84
CA ASP A 76 -7.40 22.24 -10.24
C ASP A 76 -5.87 22.35 -10.03
N LEU A 77 -5.36 21.90 -8.87
CA LEU A 77 -3.93 21.96 -8.58
C LEU A 77 -3.10 21.00 -9.45
N MET A 78 -3.59 19.78 -9.68
CA MET A 78 -2.88 18.75 -10.44
C MET A 78 -3.04 18.92 -11.96
N SER A 79 -3.93 19.82 -12.41
CA SER A 79 -4.31 19.94 -13.82
C SER A 79 -4.77 18.61 -14.42
N LEU A 80 -5.52 17.83 -13.64
CA LEU A 80 -6.13 16.56 -14.04
C LEU A 80 -7.65 16.66 -13.95
N PRO A 81 -8.42 15.92 -14.76
CA PRO A 81 -9.85 15.78 -14.56
C PRO A 81 -10.19 15.21 -13.18
N GLU A 82 -11.32 15.63 -12.60
CA GLU A 82 -11.78 15.09 -11.31
C GLU A 82 -11.88 13.55 -11.29
N ASP A 83 -12.27 12.94 -12.41
CA ASP A 83 -12.37 11.48 -12.54
C ASP A 83 -11.01 10.79 -12.41
N GLU A 84 -9.96 11.38 -12.98
CA GLU A 84 -8.59 10.86 -12.83
C GLU A 84 -8.07 11.05 -11.40
N VAL A 85 -8.45 12.14 -10.73
CA VAL A 85 -8.14 12.34 -9.30
C VAL A 85 -8.87 11.31 -8.44
N ARG A 86 -10.12 10.98 -8.76
CA ARG A 86 -10.89 9.91 -8.09
C ARG A 86 -10.26 8.56 -8.32
N GLU A 87 -9.86 8.24 -9.54
CA GLU A 87 -9.17 7.00 -9.89
C GLU A 87 -7.82 6.89 -9.17
N ALA A 88 -7.03 7.96 -9.13
CA ALA A 88 -5.78 8.01 -8.38
C ALA A 88 -6.00 7.83 -6.87
N ARG A 89 -7.07 8.40 -6.30
CA ARG A 89 -7.48 8.16 -4.89
C ARG A 89 -7.91 6.72 -4.65
N LEU A 90 -8.68 6.12 -5.55
CA LEU A 90 -9.09 4.72 -5.46
C LEU A 90 -7.89 3.78 -5.59
N ALA A 91 -6.97 4.04 -6.51
CA ALA A 91 -5.71 3.30 -6.63
C ALA A 91 -4.78 3.53 -5.42
N ALA A 92 -4.86 4.71 -4.78
CA ALA A 92 -4.16 4.98 -3.54
C ALA A 92 -4.73 4.21 -2.35
N ASN A 93 -6.06 4.15 -2.26
CA ASN A 93 -6.80 3.52 -1.17
C ASN A 93 -6.95 2.01 -1.33
N GLY A 94 -7.03 1.46 -2.55
CA GLY A 94 -6.99 0.02 -2.81
C GLY A 94 -5.62 -0.61 -2.50
N TYR A 95 -4.59 0.22 -2.34
CA TYR A 95 -3.29 -0.17 -1.79
C TYR A 95 -3.24 -0.03 -0.26
N ASN A 96 -4.19 0.69 0.34
CA ASN A 96 -4.31 0.92 1.79
C ASN A 96 -5.57 0.27 2.39
N SER A 97 -6.35 -0.52 1.66
CA SER A 97 -7.56 -1.13 2.20
C SER A 97 -7.17 -2.32 3.07
N SER A 98 -7.02 -2.02 4.36
CA SER A 98 -7.65 -2.74 5.45
C SER A 98 -8.56 -3.87 4.98
N SER A 99 -8.28 -5.07 5.48
CA SER A 99 -9.17 -6.24 5.50
C SER A 99 -10.63 -5.81 5.42
N LEU A 100 -11.27 -6.03 4.28
CA LEU A 100 -12.72 -6.13 4.25
C LEU A 100 -13.00 -7.59 4.56
N ASP A 101 -13.31 -7.83 5.83
CA ASP A 101 -13.76 -9.13 6.32
C ASP A 101 -14.96 -9.61 5.49
N ALA A 102 -14.89 -10.88 5.11
CA ALA A 102 -16.00 -11.79 4.92
C ALA A 102 -15.54 -13.18 5.35
#